data_AF-A0A832HRR5-F1
#
_entry.id   AF-A0A832HRR5-F1
#
_cell.length_a   1.000
_cell.length_b   1.000
_cell.length_c   1.000
_cell.angle_alpha   90.00
_cell.angle_beta   90.00
_cell.angle_gamma   90.00
#
_symmetry.space_group_name_H-M   'P 1'
#
loop_
_entity.id
_entity.type
_entity.pdbx_description
1 polymer ?
#
loop_
_entity_poly.entity_id
_entity_poly.type
_entity_poly.pdbx_seq_one_letter_code
_entity_poly.pdbx_strand_id
1 'polypeptide(L)'
;MILLKADGDRYQFGMSLAEKTVLLALLERYPMIPLSYYKLSKNLGSDKEDDQAMLEEAMSSRRSLLKKRVTQLMHGESRFHQGQNQLRATFTREEIEWLLQVLNDIRVGNWIRLGCPDCEIRMPVPTSREEKIALAEMELAAHFECMFLEAVDGHMK
;
A
#
# COMPACT_ATOMS: atom_id res chain seq x y z
N MET A 1 -6.06 14.36 2.62
CA MET A 1 -5.87 13.79 3.95
C MET A 1 -4.83 14.62 4.66
N ILE A 2 -4.96 14.88 5.96
CA ILE A 2 -3.99 15.68 6.74
C ILE A 2 -3.73 15.04 8.10
N LEU A 3 -2.51 15.18 8.64
CA LEU A 3 -2.22 14.78 10.00
C LEU A 3 -2.81 15.81 10.98
N LEU A 4 -3.57 15.36 11.97
CA LEU A 4 -4.19 16.21 13.00
C LEU A 4 -3.43 16.15 14.32
N LYS A 5 -2.96 14.95 14.69
CA LYS A 5 -2.22 14.70 15.93
C LYS A 5 -1.34 13.48 15.74
N ALA A 6 -0.12 13.52 16.27
CA ALA A 6 0.58 12.30 16.64
C ALA A 6 0.94 12.32 18.12
N ASP A 7 0.82 11.17 18.76
CA ASP A 7 0.98 10.98 20.19
C ASP A 7 1.65 9.62 20.43
N GLY A 8 2.99 9.66 20.59
CA GLY A 8 3.81 8.46 20.65
C GLY A 8 3.61 7.57 19.42
N ASP A 9 2.96 6.43 19.63
CA ASP A 9 2.71 5.44 18.59
C ASP A 9 1.39 5.63 17.82
N ARG A 10 0.60 6.67 18.14
CA ARG A 10 -0.73 6.88 17.56
C ARG A 10 -0.80 8.12 16.69
N TYR A 11 -1.31 7.96 15.48
CA TYR A 11 -1.43 9.00 14.47
C TYR A 11 -2.90 9.18 14.10
N GLN A 12 -3.40 10.40 14.25
CA GLN A 12 -4.77 10.76 13.89
C GLN A 12 -4.76 11.63 12.64
N PHE A 13 -5.48 11.18 11.61
CA PHE A 13 -5.64 11.86 10.35
C PHE A 13 -7.06 12.41 10.18
N GLY A 14 -7.14 13.57 9.55
CA GLY A 14 -8.37 14.16 9.04
C GLY A 14 -8.50 13.83 7.56
N MET A 15 -9.67 13.34 7.16
CA MET A 15 -9.95 13.03 5.77
C MET A 15 -11.41 13.29 5.41
N SER A 16 -11.65 13.50 4.12
CA SER A 16 -13.00 13.57 3.58
C SER A 16 -13.61 12.17 3.40
N LEU A 17 -14.93 12.10 3.20
CA LEU A 17 -15.59 10.85 2.86
C LEU A 17 -15.08 10.28 1.53
N ALA A 18 -14.79 11.14 0.55
CA ALA A 18 -14.23 10.73 -0.75
C ALA A 18 -12.86 10.06 -0.58
N GLU A 19 -11.98 10.65 0.23
CA GLU A 19 -10.66 10.09 0.53
C GLU A 19 -10.76 8.74 1.24
N LYS A 20 -11.68 8.60 2.20
CA LYS A 20 -11.97 7.31 2.84
C LYS A 20 -12.38 6.26 1.80
N THR A 21 -13.34 6.60 0.95
CA THR A 21 -13.85 5.69 -0.09
C THR A 21 -12.74 5.26 -1.03
N VAL A 22 -11.89 6.19 -1.48
CA VAL A 22 -10.77 5.88 -2.37
C VAL A 22 -9.73 5.00 -1.66
N LEU A 23 -9.36 5.32 -0.41
CA LEU A 23 -8.41 4.51 0.35
C LEU A 23 -8.91 3.07 0.50
N LEU A 24 -10.18 2.88 0.91
CA LEU A 24 -10.75 1.55 1.05
C LEU A 24 -10.80 0.81 -0.29
N ALA A 25 -11.21 1.47 -1.37
CA ALA A 25 -11.25 0.87 -2.71
C ALA A 25 -9.85 0.46 -3.22
N LEU A 26 -8.79 1.18 -2.84
CA LEU A 26 -7.41 0.79 -3.11
C LEU A 26 -7.02 -0.45 -2.30
N LEU A 27 -7.30 -0.45 -0.99
CA LEU A 27 -6.95 -1.56 -0.10
C LEU A 27 -7.63 -2.88 -0.52
N GLU A 28 -8.83 -2.81 -1.09
CA GLU A 28 -9.53 -3.98 -1.66
C GLU A 28 -8.78 -4.64 -2.83
N ARG A 29 -7.86 -3.92 -3.49
CA ARG A 29 -7.03 -4.46 -4.59
C ARG A 29 -5.92 -5.37 -4.09
N TYR A 30 -5.58 -5.32 -2.81
CA TYR A 30 -4.51 -6.14 -2.26
C TYR A 30 -4.91 -7.63 -2.16
N PRO A 31 -4.01 -8.57 -2.52
CA PRO A 31 -2.68 -8.38 -3.11
C PRO A 31 -2.74 -8.26 -4.65
N MET A 32 -1.88 -7.41 -5.22
CA MET A 32 -1.79 -7.21 -6.67
C MET A 32 -0.57 -7.85 -7.33
N ILE A 33 0.58 -7.92 -6.66
CA ILE A 33 1.76 -8.54 -7.26
C ILE A 33 1.57 -10.06 -7.27
N PRO A 34 1.85 -10.80 -8.35
CA PRO A 34 1.83 -12.26 -8.34
C PRO A 34 2.98 -12.82 -7.48
N LEU A 35 2.79 -13.94 -6.76
CA LEU A 35 3.91 -14.59 -6.04
C LEU A 35 5.06 -14.97 -6.98
N SER A 36 4.73 -15.38 -8.20
CA SER A 36 5.68 -15.72 -9.27
C SER A 36 6.55 -14.56 -9.75
N TYR A 37 6.26 -13.33 -9.33
CA TYR A 37 7.09 -12.15 -9.58
C TYR A 37 8.35 -12.14 -8.69
N TYR A 38 8.31 -12.74 -7.50
CA TYR A 38 9.48 -12.84 -6.62
C TYR A 38 10.36 -14.02 -7.07
N LYS A 39 11.41 -13.71 -7.83
CA LYS A 39 12.44 -14.68 -8.20
C LYS A 39 13.75 -14.30 -7.54
N LEU A 40 14.42 -15.29 -6.96
CA LEU A 40 15.79 -15.13 -6.50
C LEU A 40 16.70 -14.69 -7.66
N SER A 41 17.56 -13.71 -7.40
CA SER A 41 18.55 -13.23 -8.37
C SER A 41 19.44 -14.39 -8.84
N LYS A 42 19.79 -14.41 -10.13
CA LYS A 42 20.52 -15.51 -10.80
C LYS A 42 21.88 -15.88 -10.18
N ASN A 43 22.40 -15.10 -9.23
CA ASN A 43 23.71 -15.24 -8.61
C ASN A 43 23.75 -16.10 -7.33
N LEU A 44 22.66 -16.71 -6.90
CA LEU A 44 22.68 -17.69 -5.80
C LEU A 44 23.20 -19.04 -6.31
N GLY A 45 23.92 -19.79 -5.47
CA GLY A 45 24.63 -21.04 -5.81
C GLY A 45 23.71 -22.23 -6.13
N SER A 46 24.14 -23.46 -5.84
CA SER A 46 23.47 -24.71 -6.23
C SER A 46 22.13 -25.00 -5.53
N ASP A 47 21.75 -24.27 -4.47
CA ASP A 47 20.53 -24.52 -3.67
C ASP A 47 19.33 -23.65 -4.08
N LYS A 48 19.18 -23.36 -5.38
CA LYS A 48 18.17 -22.40 -5.88
C LYS A 48 16.72 -22.81 -5.64
N GLU A 49 16.43 -24.12 -5.65
CA GLU A 49 15.05 -24.61 -5.56
C GLU A 49 14.53 -24.55 -4.12
N ASP A 50 15.33 -24.98 -3.15
CA ASP A 50 14.98 -24.92 -1.72
C ASP A 50 14.88 -23.47 -1.24
N ASP A 51 15.83 -22.60 -1.63
CA ASP A 51 15.79 -21.18 -1.31
C ASP A 51 14.55 -20.49 -1.92
N GLN A 52 14.17 -20.86 -3.15
CA GLN A 52 12.99 -20.30 -3.82
C GLN A 52 11.70 -20.78 -3.14
N ALA A 53 11.63 -22.04 -2.73
CA ALA A 53 10.49 -22.58 -1.98
C ALA A 53 10.32 -21.86 -0.62
N MET A 54 11.41 -21.63 0.11
CA MET A 54 11.39 -20.87 1.36
C MET A 54 10.94 -19.42 1.15
N LEU A 55 11.40 -18.77 0.06
CA LEU A 55 10.96 -17.42 -0.30
C LEU A 55 9.46 -17.37 -0.57
N GLU A 56 8.94 -18.32 -1.36
CA GLU A 56 7.52 -18.40 -1.69
C GLU A 56 6.66 -18.64 -0.44
N GLU A 57 7.10 -19.52 0.46
CA GLU A 57 6.44 -19.77 1.74
C GLU A 57 6.39 -18.52 2.62
N ALA A 58 7.51 -17.82 2.76
CA ALA A 58 7.60 -16.58 3.53
C ALA A 58 6.70 -15.48 2.95
N MET A 59 6.71 -15.31 1.62
CA MET A 59 5.86 -14.33 0.94
C MET A 59 4.37 -14.68 1.06
N SER A 60 4.00 -15.95 0.93
CA SER A 60 2.62 -16.42 1.09
C SER A 60 2.10 -16.16 2.50
N SER A 61 2.91 -16.49 3.52
CA SER A 61 2.57 -16.28 4.93
C SER A 61 2.38 -14.79 5.25
N ARG A 62 3.32 -13.93 4.82
CA ARG A 62 3.23 -12.47 4.99
C ARG A 62 1.98 -11.91 4.30
N ARG A 63 1.68 -12.34 3.07
CA ARG A 63 0.48 -11.90 2.34
C ARG A 63 -0.81 -12.30 3.02
N SER A 64 -0.89 -13.52 3.53
CA SER A 64 -2.05 -14.00 4.28
C SER A 64 -2.29 -13.15 5.53
N LEU A 65 -1.22 -12.82 6.27
CA LEU A 65 -1.30 -11.94 7.44
C LEU A 65 -1.76 -10.53 7.06
N LEU A 66 -1.15 -9.91 6.06
CA LEU A 66 -1.51 -8.57 5.59
C LEU A 66 -2.95 -8.51 5.07
N LYS A 67 -3.39 -9.53 4.32
CA LYS A 67 -4.75 -9.62 3.83
C LYS A 67 -5.76 -9.65 4.98
N LYS A 68 -5.49 -10.43 6.03
CA LYS A 68 -6.32 -10.44 7.25
C LYS A 68 -6.39 -9.06 7.91
N ARG A 69 -5.25 -8.36 8.03
CA ARG A 69 -5.17 -7.01 8.60
C ARG A 69 -5.95 -5.99 7.76
N VAL A 70 -5.83 -6.04 6.43
CA VAL A 70 -6.61 -5.22 5.49
C VAL A 70 -8.11 -5.46 5.68
N THR A 71 -8.55 -6.72 5.67
CA THR A 71 -9.96 -7.07 5.90
C THR A 71 -10.47 -6.55 7.25
N GLN A 72 -9.70 -6.73 8.32
CA GLN A 72 -10.06 -6.19 9.63
C GLN A 72 -10.14 -4.66 9.62
N LEU A 73 -9.24 -3.98 8.91
CA LEU A 73 -9.25 -2.53 8.77
C LEU A 73 -10.51 -2.05 8.05
N MET A 74 -10.88 -2.69 6.94
CA MET A 74 -12.05 -2.35 6.14
C MET A 74 -13.38 -2.54 6.89
N HIS A 75 -13.47 -3.57 7.75
CA HIS A 75 -14.67 -3.87 8.53
C HIS A 75 -14.66 -3.28 9.96
N GLY A 76 -13.58 -2.58 10.34
CA GLY A 76 -13.47 -1.96 11.65
C GLY A 76 -14.30 -0.68 11.74
N GLU A 77 -15.57 -0.79 12.13
CA GLU A 77 -16.49 0.35 12.27
C GLU A 77 -15.98 1.43 13.24
N SER A 78 -15.14 1.07 14.21
CA SER A 78 -14.62 1.97 15.24
C SER A 78 -13.38 2.77 14.84
N ARG A 79 -12.82 2.60 13.64
CA ARG A 79 -11.60 3.32 13.22
C ARG A 79 -11.86 4.71 12.66
N PHE A 80 -13.05 4.91 12.08
CA PHE A 80 -13.42 6.13 11.39
C PHE A 80 -14.53 6.83 12.14
N HIS A 81 -14.20 7.95 12.79
CA HIS A 81 -15.15 8.72 13.57
C HIS A 81 -15.55 10.00 12.84
N GLN A 82 -16.84 10.31 12.82
CA GLN A 82 -17.29 11.62 12.37
C GLN A 82 -16.84 12.69 13.37
N GLY A 83 -15.90 13.54 12.97
CA GLY A 83 -15.54 14.75 13.71
C GLY A 83 -16.46 15.92 13.34
N GLN A 84 -16.24 17.08 13.97
CA GLN A 84 -17.07 18.28 13.74
C GLN A 84 -17.11 18.70 12.27
N ASN A 85 -15.98 18.69 11.56
CA ASN A 85 -15.88 19.15 10.15
C ASN A 85 -15.23 18.13 9.19
N GLN A 86 -14.74 16.99 9.69
CA GLN A 86 -14.04 15.99 8.88
C GLN A 86 -14.10 14.63 9.55
N LEU A 87 -13.94 13.57 8.75
CA LEU A 87 -13.77 12.23 9.26
C LEU A 87 -12.39 12.10 9.90
N ARG A 88 -12.31 11.47 11.08
CA ARG A 88 -11.06 11.19 11.77
C ARG A 88 -10.75 9.71 11.70
N ALA A 89 -9.55 9.38 11.24
CA ALA A 89 -9.01 8.03 11.25
C ALA A 89 -7.80 7.99 12.20
N THR A 90 -7.69 6.93 13.01
CA THR A 90 -6.53 6.76 13.90
C THR A 90 -5.81 5.46 13.57
N PHE A 91 -4.48 5.54 13.43
CA PHE A 91 -3.61 4.41 13.14
C PHE A 91 -2.46 4.36 14.14
N THR A 92 -2.00 3.17 14.48
CA THR A 92 -0.70 2.99 15.15
C THR A 92 0.46 3.08 14.16
N ARG A 93 1.70 3.20 14.65
CA ARG A 93 2.89 3.12 13.78
C ARG A 93 2.96 1.78 13.06
N GLU A 94 2.75 0.67 13.79
CA GLU A 94 2.70 -0.66 13.19
C GLU A 94 1.65 -0.72 12.08
N GLU A 95 0.48 -0.11 12.32
CA GLU A 95 -0.58 -0.02 11.31
C GLU A 95 -0.14 0.75 10.06
N ILE A 96 0.54 1.88 10.24
CA ILE A 96 1.09 2.65 9.13
C ILE A 96 2.15 1.86 8.37
N GLU A 97 3.07 1.18 9.06
CA GLU A 97 4.14 0.40 8.43
C GLU A 97 3.59 -0.71 7.52
N TRP A 98 2.56 -1.43 7.96
CA TRP A 98 1.97 -2.45 7.11
C TRP A 98 1.08 -1.85 6.01
N LEU A 99 0.41 -0.72 6.25
CA LEU A 99 -0.32 0.02 5.21
C LEU A 99 0.61 0.47 4.09
N LEU A 100 1.81 0.96 4.43
CA LEU A 100 2.84 1.32 3.45
C LEU A 100 3.26 0.12 2.60
N GLN A 101 3.38 -1.07 3.20
CA GLN A 101 3.67 -2.29 2.44
C GLN A 101 2.53 -2.65 1.46
N VAL A 102 1.27 -2.48 1.88
CA VAL A 102 0.10 -2.75 1.04
C VAL A 102 -0.02 -1.75 -0.11
N LEU A 103 0.11 -0.45 0.18
CA LEU A 103 0.09 0.59 -0.84
C LEU A 103 1.22 0.40 -1.85
N ASN A 104 2.41 0.00 -1.39
CA ASN A 104 3.53 -0.29 -2.27
C ASN A 104 3.25 -1.50 -3.17
N ASP A 105 2.62 -2.56 -2.66
CA ASP A 105 2.20 -3.71 -3.47
C ASP A 105 1.21 -3.29 -4.57
N ILE A 106 0.24 -2.42 -4.24
CA ILE A 106 -0.71 -1.86 -5.21
C ILE A 106 0.00 -1.00 -6.26
N ARG A 107 0.93 -0.13 -5.83
CA ARG A 107 1.70 0.73 -6.73
C ARG A 107 2.53 -0.10 -7.71
N VAL A 108 3.33 -1.03 -7.19
CA VAL A 108 4.19 -1.89 -8.01
C VAL A 108 3.36 -2.83 -8.88
N GLY A 109 2.24 -3.35 -8.38
CA GLY A 109 1.33 -4.15 -9.18
C GLY A 109 0.74 -3.38 -10.37
N ASN A 110 0.39 -2.11 -10.18
CA ASN A 110 -0.08 -1.25 -11.28
C ASN A 110 1.05 -0.88 -12.25
N TRP A 111 2.26 -0.63 -11.75
CA TRP A 111 3.45 -0.44 -12.60
C TRP A 111 3.73 -1.67 -13.48
N ILE A 112 3.60 -2.89 -12.94
CA ILE A 112 3.70 -4.14 -13.72
C ILE A 112 2.59 -4.21 -14.78
N ARG A 113 1.34 -3.87 -14.42
CA ARG A 113 0.21 -3.84 -15.36
C ARG A 113 0.39 -2.84 -16.49
N LEU A 114 1.12 -1.75 -16.24
CA LEU A 114 1.48 -0.75 -17.25
C LEU A 114 2.68 -1.17 -18.12
N GLY A 115 3.20 -2.39 -17.95
CA GLY A 115 4.32 -2.91 -18.73
C GLY A 115 5.69 -2.53 -18.19
N CYS A 116 5.81 -2.20 -16.90
CA CYS A 116 7.05 -1.82 -16.24
C CYS A 116 7.78 -0.66 -16.96
N PRO A 117 7.11 0.50 -17.18
CA PRO A 117 7.73 1.62 -17.87
C PRO A 117 8.98 2.10 -17.15
N ASP A 118 9.99 2.49 -17.94
CA ASP A 118 11.21 3.11 -17.42
C ASP A 118 10.88 4.53 -16.91
N CYS A 119 10.97 4.67 -15.59
CA CYS A 119 10.67 5.90 -14.88
C CYS A 119 11.65 7.04 -15.19
N GLU A 120 12.87 6.72 -15.65
CA GLU A 120 13.90 7.73 -15.97
C GLU A 120 13.68 8.36 -17.36
N ILE A 121 13.01 7.63 -18.26
CA ILE A 121 12.88 8.04 -19.66
C ILE A 121 11.60 8.86 -19.87
N ARG A 122 10.44 8.33 -19.43
CA ARG A 122 9.12 9.01 -19.38
C ARG A 122 8.01 7.98 -19.11
N MET A 123 7.03 8.33 -18.28
CA MET A 123 5.80 7.54 -18.16
C MET A 123 5.02 7.55 -19.48
N PRO A 124 4.68 6.38 -20.07
CA PRO A 124 3.90 6.32 -21.29
C PRO A 124 2.52 6.95 -21.06
N VAL A 125 2.01 7.65 -22.07
CA VAL A 125 0.65 8.21 -22.03
C VAL A 125 -0.35 7.06 -22.10
N PRO A 126 -1.20 6.84 -21.08
CA PRO A 126 -2.12 5.73 -21.08
C PRO A 126 -3.18 5.92 -22.18
N THR A 127 -3.28 4.94 -23.06
CA THR A 127 -4.13 4.95 -24.25
C THR A 127 -5.45 4.21 -24.02
N SER A 128 -5.44 3.14 -23.23
CA SER A 128 -6.62 2.35 -22.89
C SER A 128 -7.29 2.82 -21.59
N ARG A 129 -8.51 2.35 -21.34
CA ARG A 129 -9.21 2.63 -20.07
C ARG A 129 -8.50 1.93 -18.91
N GLU A 130 -8.02 0.72 -19.14
CA GLU A 130 -7.33 -0.12 -18.18
C GLU A 130 -6.01 0.52 -17.74
N GLU A 131 -5.24 1.07 -18.67
CA GLU A 131 -4.00 1.81 -18.39
C GLU A 131 -4.28 3.09 -17.59
N LYS A 132 -5.35 3.83 -17.93
CA LYS A 132 -5.74 5.03 -17.18
C LYS A 132 -6.13 4.69 -15.74
N ILE A 133 -6.87 3.60 -15.53
CA ILE A 133 -7.22 3.11 -14.19
C ILE A 133 -5.96 2.71 -13.43
N ALA A 134 -5.06 1.94 -14.05
CA ALA A 134 -3.83 1.50 -13.40
C ALA A 134 -2.93 2.69 -12.99
N LEU A 135 -2.78 3.69 -13.87
CA LEU A 135 -2.04 4.92 -13.55
C LEU A 135 -2.70 5.69 -12.41
N ALA A 136 -4.02 5.86 -12.44
CA ALA A 136 -4.74 6.56 -11.38
C ALA A 136 -4.63 5.85 -10.02
N GLU A 137 -4.81 4.52 -9.99
CA GLU A 137 -4.65 3.73 -8.76
C GLU A 137 -3.21 3.83 -8.22
N MET A 138 -2.21 3.84 -9.11
CA MET A 138 -0.79 4.00 -8.76
C MET A 138 -0.51 5.37 -8.13
N GLU A 139 -1.02 6.45 -8.72
CA GLU A 139 -0.87 7.82 -8.22
C GLU A 139 -1.60 8.03 -6.89
N LEU A 140 -2.83 7.50 -6.76
CA LEU A 140 -3.60 7.58 -5.52
C LEU A 140 -2.90 6.79 -4.39
N ALA A 141 -2.37 5.60 -4.67
CA ALA A 141 -1.57 4.85 -3.71
C ALA A 141 -0.33 5.64 -3.26
N ALA A 142 0.40 6.23 -4.21
CA ALA A 142 1.56 7.08 -3.92
C ALA A 142 1.19 8.31 -3.06
N HIS A 143 0.04 8.95 -3.33
CA HIS A 143 -0.44 10.07 -2.53
C HIS A 143 -0.65 9.66 -1.06
N PHE A 144 -1.33 8.54 -0.78
CA PHE A 144 -1.50 8.06 0.59
C PHE A 144 -0.18 7.66 1.24
N GLU A 145 0.74 7.03 0.51
CA GLU A 145 2.06 6.68 1.03
C GLU A 145 2.82 7.93 1.49
N CYS A 146 2.89 8.98 0.67
CA CYS A 146 3.56 10.22 1.03
C CYS A 146 3.00 10.80 2.34
N MET A 147 1.68 10.86 2.46
CA MET A 147 1.03 11.38 3.67
C MET A 147 1.31 10.55 4.92
N PHE A 148 1.41 9.22 4.78
CA PHE A 148 1.76 8.33 5.89
C PHE A 148 3.25 8.45 6.26
N LEU A 149 4.14 8.50 5.28
CA LEU A 149 5.58 8.68 5.46
C LEU A 149 5.90 10.01 6.14
N GLU A 150 5.32 11.12 5.65
CA GLU A 150 5.48 12.44 6.26
C GLU A 150 5.06 12.44 7.73
N ALA A 151 4.00 11.70 8.08
CA ALA A 151 3.57 11.57 9.46
C ALA A 151 4.57 10.76 10.30
N VAL A 152 5.09 9.63 9.84
CA VAL A 152 6.01 8.83 10.66
C VAL A 152 7.42 9.41 10.74
N ASP A 153 7.89 10.06 9.67
CA ASP A 153 9.23 10.66 9.57
C ASP A 153 9.28 12.04 10.22
N GLY A 154 8.22 12.85 10.09
CA GLY A 154 8.12 14.17 10.70
C GLY A 154 8.14 14.15 12.23
N HIS A 155 7.83 13.01 12.84
CA HIS A 155 7.87 12.77 14.29
C HIS A 155 9.18 12.14 14.78
N MET A 156 10.18 11.91 13.91
CA MET A 156 11.54 11.50 14.31
C MET A 156 12.48 12.70 14.58
N LYS A 157 11.94 13.87 14.92
CA LYS A 157 12.71 15.06 15.31
C LYS A 157 12.51 15.39 16.78
#